data_AF-A0A7C3BVR3-F1
#
_entry.id   AF-A0A7C3BVR3-F1
#
_cell.length_a   1.000
_cell.length_b   1.000
_cell.length_c   1.000
_cell.angle_alpha   90.00
_cell.angle_beta   90.00
_cell.angle_gamma   90.00
#
_symmetry.space_group_name_H-M   'P 1'
#
loop_
_entity.id
_entity.type
_entity.pdbx_description
1 polymer ?
#
loop_
_entity_poly.entity_id
_entity_poly.type
_entity_poly.pdbx_seq_one_letter_code
_entity_poly.pdbx_strand_id
1 'polypeptide(L)' 'MHIHVAGILYGDKGERKHIDLKESDMEYAALMKVLRDHDVKGVLVCESPNLEEDALLLSETYHALKSDA' A
#
# COMPACT_ATOMS: atom_id res chain seq x y z
N MET A 1 -7.95 1.42 -12.62
CA MET A 1 -6.76 2.16 -12.15
C MET A 1 -5.53 1.28 -12.25
N HIS A 2 -4.37 1.88 -12.50
CA HIS A 2 -3.07 1.21 -12.39
C HIS A 2 -2.27 1.98 -11.34
N ILE A 3 -1.95 1.33 -10.22
CA ILE A 3 -1.36 1.96 -9.03
C ILE A 3 -0.04 1.25 -8.74
N HIS A 4 1.00 2.02 -8.51
CA HIS A 4 2.28 1.52 -8.00
C HIS A 4 2.41 2.01 -6.56
N VAL A 5 2.82 1.12 -5.64
CA VAL A 5 2.90 1.45 -4.23
C VAL A 5 4.18 0.92 -3.60
N ALA A 6 4.84 1.76 -2.81
CA ALA A 6 5.99 1.40 -2.00
C ALA A 6 6.05 2.31 -0.78
N GLY A 7 6.67 1.83 0.29
CA GLY A 7 7.11 2.71 1.37
C GLY A 7 8.25 3.61 0.87
N ILE A 8 8.33 4.84 1.36
CA ILE A 8 9.39 5.77 0.96
C ILE A 8 10.24 6.15 2.17
N LEU A 9 11.56 5.95 2.05
CA LEU A 9 12.51 6.58 2.96
C LEU A 9 12.90 7.95 2.42
N TYR A 10 12.52 8.99 3.16
CA TYR A 10 12.89 10.37 2.85
C TYR A 10 14.23 10.77 3.45
N GLY A 11 14.82 11.82 2.89
CA GLY A 11 15.87 12.61 3.52
C GLY A 11 15.73 14.08 3.15
N ASP A 12 16.72 14.89 3.50
CA ASP A 12 16.66 16.35 3.36
C ASP A 12 16.42 16.86 1.93
N LYS A 13 16.63 16.01 0.91
CA LYS A 13 16.45 16.34 -0.52
C LYS A 13 15.27 15.61 -1.17
N GLY A 14 14.39 15.00 -0.38
CA GLY A 14 13.23 14.23 -0.88
C GLY A 14 13.43 12.73 -0.75
N GLU A 15 12.80 11.97 -1.64
CA GLU A 15 12.90 10.52 -1.69
C GLU A 15 14.37 10.07 -1.83
N ARG A 16 14.76 9.11 -0.99
CA ARG A 16 16.07 8.45 -1.08
C ARG A 16 15.99 7.05 -1.67
N LYS A 17 14.97 6.28 -1.28
CA LYS A 17 14.73 4.92 -1.77
C LYS A 17 13.35 4.42 -1.36
N HIS A 18 12.90 3.38 -2.04
CA HIS A 18 11.81 2.54 -1.59
C HIS A 18 12.22 1.68 -0.38
N ILE A 19 11.27 1.44 0.50
CA ILE A 19 11.33 0.56 1.67
C ILE A 19 10.03 -0.24 1.75
N ASP A 20 10.01 -1.28 2.58
CA ASP A 20 8.81 -2.08 2.81
C ASP A 20 7.74 -1.23 3.49
N LEU A 21 6.46 -1.49 3.22
CA LEU A 21 5.36 -0.65 3.71
C LEU A 21 5.33 -0.56 5.24
N LYS A 22 5.67 -1.65 5.93
CA LYS A 22 5.76 -1.71 7.41
C LYS A 22 6.85 -0.81 8.00
N GLU A 23 7.87 -0.48 7.21
CA GLU A 23 8.97 0.39 7.64
C GLU A 23 8.70 1.87 7.33
N SER A 24 7.62 2.15 6.57
CA SER A 24 7.27 3.49 6.12
C SER A 24 6.23 4.17 7.00
N ASP A 25 6.05 5.47 6.78
CA ASP A 25 4.99 6.30 7.37
C ASP A 25 3.67 6.22 6.60
N MET A 26 3.57 5.34 5.59
CA MET A 26 2.39 5.21 4.76
C MET A 26 1.25 4.50 5.50
N GLU A 27 0.09 5.15 5.62
CA GLU A 27 -1.15 4.57 6.14
C GLU A 27 -1.80 3.62 5.12
N TYR A 28 -1.14 2.51 4.82
CA TYR A 28 -1.58 1.55 3.80
C TYR A 28 -2.94 0.91 4.11
N ALA A 29 -3.31 0.76 5.38
CA ALA A 29 -4.64 0.29 5.76
C ALA A 29 -5.75 1.28 5.38
N ALA A 30 -5.48 2.58 5.52
CA ALA A 30 -6.39 3.62 5.07
C ALA A 30 -6.49 3.64 3.53
N LEU A 31 -5.37 3.44 2.82
CA LEU A 31 -5.40 3.27 1.36
C LEU A 31 -6.32 2.10 0.96
N MET A 32 -6.15 0.92 1.57
CA MET A 32 -7.00 -0.25 1.26
C MET A 32 -8.48 0.04 1.54
N LYS A 33 -8.78 0.74 2.65
CA LYS A 33 -10.15 1.15 2.98
C LYS A 33 -10.74 2.06 1.91
N VAL A 34 -10.05 3.11 1.51
CA VAL A 34 -10.55 4.05 0.49
C VAL A 34 -10.73 3.37 -0.87
N LEU A 35 -9.78 2.52 -1.29
CA LEU A 35 -9.92 1.78 -2.54
C LEU A 35 -11.16 0.87 -2.53
N ARG A 36 -11.45 0.23 -1.41
CA ARG A 36 -12.65 -0.61 -1.25
C ARG A 36 -13.93 0.21 -1.20
N ASP A 37 -13.98 1.26 -0.39
CA ASP A 37 -15.16 2.09 -0.16
C ASP A 37 -15.62 2.80 -1.45
N HIS A 38 -14.68 3.07 -2.37
CA HIS A 38 -14.96 3.63 -3.69
C HIS A 38 -15.10 2.58 -4.81
N ASP A 39 -15.16 1.30 -4.46
CA ASP A 39 -15.25 0.16 -5.40
C ASP A 39 -14.22 0.22 -6.54
N VAL A 40 -13.00 0.68 -6.23
CA VAL A 40 -11.95 0.89 -7.23
C VAL A 40 -11.57 -0.45 -7.88
N LYS A 41 -11.59 -0.47 -9.21
CA LYS A 41 -11.16 -1.63 -10.01
C LYS A 41 -9.82 -1.37 -10.68
N GLY A 42 -9.03 -2.42 -10.85
CA GLY A 42 -7.76 -2.37 -11.59
C GLY A 42 -6.66 -3.20 -10.96
N VAL A 43 -5.42 -2.76 -11.15
CA VAL A 43 -4.21 -3.45 -10.68
C VAL A 43 -3.40 -2.51 -9.78
N LEU A 44 -2.99 -3.04 -8.63
CA LEU A 44 -2.04 -2.42 -7.73
C LEU A 44 -0.78 -3.28 -7.73
N VAL A 45 0.37 -2.65 -7.95
CA VAL A 45 1.70 -3.26 -8.04
C VAL A 45 2.53 -2.75 -6.87
N CYS A 46 3.11 -3.65 -6.09
CA CYS A 46 4.10 -3.26 -5.09
C CYS A 46 5.43 -2.95 -5.78
N GLU A 47 6.18 -1.96 -5.29
CA GLU A 47 7.52 -1.59 -5.75
C GLU A 47 8.51 -1.48 -4.58
N SER A 48 8.17 -2.04 -3.43
CA SER A 48 9.06 -2.16 -2.28
C SER A 48 10.18 -3.18 -2.54
N PRO A 49 11.25 -3.15 -1.71
CA PRO A 49 12.30 -4.17 -1.76
C PRO A 49 11.76 -5.61 -1.63
N ASN A 50 10.74 -5.83 -0.79
CA ASN A 50 10.08 -7.13 -0.63
C ASN A 50 8.64 -7.13 -1.19
N LEU A 51 8.54 -7.41 -2.49
CA LEU A 51 7.30 -7.33 -3.26
C LEU A 51 6.22 -8.29 -2.76
N GLU A 52 6.59 -9.54 -2.50
CA GLU A 52 5.66 -10.60 -2.13
C GLU A 52 5.09 -10.39 -0.74
N GLU A 53 5.91 -9.95 0.21
CA GLU A 53 5.45 -9.66 1.57
C GLU A 53 4.50 -8.47 1.62
N ASP A 54 4.81 -7.38 0.91
CA ASP A 54 3.91 -6.22 0.86
C ASP A 54 2.63 -6.53 0.07
N ALA A 55 2.71 -7.31 -1.00
CA ALA A 55 1.52 -7.76 -1.72
C ALA A 55 0.60 -8.60 -0.82
N LEU A 56 1.18 -9.52 -0.03
CA LEU A 56 0.42 -10.31 0.94
C LEU A 56 -0.16 -9.42 2.04
N LEU A 57 0.62 -8.50 2.60
CA LEU A 57 0.19 -7.54 3.62
C LEU A 57 -1.02 -6.72 3.15
N LEU A 58 -0.95 -6.16 1.94
CA LEU A 58 -2.04 -5.36 1.38
C LEU A 58 -3.28 -6.20 1.10
N SER A 59 -3.10 -7.41 0.57
CA SER A 59 -4.20 -8.35 0.33
C SER A 59 -4.89 -8.72 1.64
N GLU A 60 -4.15 -9.13 2.66
CA GLU A 60 -4.69 -9.46 3.99
C GLU A 60 -5.40 -8.27 4.61
N THR A 61 -4.78 -7.09 4.54
CA THR A 61 -5.37 -5.84 5.04
C THR A 61 -6.70 -5.54 4.35
N TYR A 62 -6.77 -5.63 3.02
CA TYR A 62 -7.99 -5.40 2.25
C TYR A 62 -9.11 -6.39 2.61
N HIS A 63 -8.79 -7.69 2.71
CA HIS A 63 -9.77 -8.74 3.03
C HIS A 63 -10.22 -8.72 4.50
N ALA A 64 -9.39 -8.21 5.41
CA ALA A 64 -9.75 -8.05 6.82
C ALA A 64 -10.73 -6.89 7.07
N LEU A 65 -10.86 -5.95 6.12
CA LEU A 65 -11.82 -4.87 6.25
C LEU A 65 -13.25 -5.46 6.26
N LYS A 66 -14.04 -5.11 7.29
CA LYS A 66 -15.48 -5.44 7.33
C LYS A 66 -16.27 -4.43 6.53
N SER A 67 -17.35 -4.84 5.88
CA SER A 67 -18.28 -3.89 5.29
C SER A 67 -18.83 -3.03 6.43
N ASP A 68 -18.61 -1.73 6.37
CA ASP A 68 -19.34 -0.80 7.23
C ASP A 68 -20.77 -0.81 6.67
N ALA A 69 -21.65 -1.55 7.35
CA ALA A 69 -23.04 -1.74 6.96
C ALA A 69 -23.88 -0.47 7.17
#